data_AF-F1VUJ6-F1
#
_entry.id   AF-F1VUJ6-F1
#
_cell.length_a   1.000
_cell.length_b   1.000
_cell.length_c   1.000
_cell.angle_alpha   90.00
_cell.angle_beta   90.00
_cell.angle_gamma   90.00
#
_symmetry.space_group_name_H-M   'P 1'
#
loop_
_entity.id
_entity.type
_entity.pdbx_description
1 polymer ?
#
loop_
_entity_poly.entity_id
_entity_poly.type
_entity_poly.pdbx_seq_one_letter_code
_entity_poly.pdbx_strand_id
1 'polypeptide(L)'
;MIGGGINALAAAAFMVCDGNFARPQITIFDAAGDPEHGYHLRGGRMLTTDNCECTWDLFKTILSLVNPGLSVFDETVAVDAQYQPDSKALLVDGCRAKVPVSSMGFSMKARFEAMFKALQ
;
A
#
# COMPACT_ATOMS: atom_id res chain seq x y z
N MET A 1 8.57 -10.00 -18.57
CA MET A 1 7.37 -9.44 -17.88
C MET A 1 7.02 -8.12 -18.54
N ILE A 2 5.72 -7.82 -18.70
CA ILE A 2 5.27 -6.56 -19.32
C ILE A 2 4.66 -5.65 -18.23
N GLY A 3 5.15 -4.41 -18.16
CA GLY A 3 4.82 -3.40 -17.16
C GLY A 3 5.80 -3.37 -15.98
N GLY A 4 6.39 -2.22 -15.69
CA GLY A 4 7.35 -2.02 -14.58
C GLY A 4 6.71 -1.72 -13.22
N GLY A 5 5.47 -2.16 -13.00
CA GLY A 5 4.75 -1.93 -11.75
C GLY A 5 5.20 -2.82 -10.60
N ILE A 6 4.68 -2.57 -9.39
CA ILE A 6 5.01 -3.31 -8.17
C ILE A 6 4.80 -4.82 -8.31
N ASN A 7 3.77 -5.25 -9.05
CA ASN A 7 3.52 -6.68 -9.28
C ASN A 7 4.66 -7.34 -10.06
N ALA A 8 5.16 -6.67 -11.10
CA ALA A 8 6.23 -7.23 -11.93
C ALA A 8 7.56 -7.26 -11.18
N LEU A 9 7.84 -6.21 -10.42
CA LEU A 9 9.03 -6.14 -9.57
C LEU A 9 8.98 -7.17 -8.44
N ALA A 10 7.83 -7.35 -7.79
CA ALA A 10 7.64 -8.36 -6.76
C ALA A 10 7.85 -9.78 -7.31
N ALA A 11 7.25 -10.11 -8.45
CA ALA A 11 7.46 -11.43 -9.05
C ALA A 11 8.93 -11.65 -9.47
N ALA A 12 9.61 -10.64 -10.01
CA ALA A 12 11.04 -10.74 -10.28
C ALA A 12 11.86 -10.97 -9.00
N ALA A 13 11.53 -10.29 -7.90
CA ALA A 13 12.20 -10.48 -6.61
C ALA A 13 12.01 -11.90 -6.08
N PHE A 14 10.78 -12.43 -6.06
CA PHE A 14 10.51 -13.81 -5.63
C PHE A 14 11.16 -14.85 -6.55
N MET A 15 11.24 -14.61 -7.86
CA MET A 15 11.98 -15.50 -8.78
C MET A 15 13.48 -15.58 -8.43
N VAL A 16 14.09 -14.47 -8.02
CA VAL A 16 15.50 -14.43 -7.62
C VAL A 16 15.70 -15.05 -6.24
N CYS A 17 14.90 -14.65 -5.25
CA CYS A 17 15.08 -15.04 -3.86
C CYS A 17 14.66 -16.49 -3.60
N ASP A 18 13.50 -16.89 -4.11
CA ASP A 18 12.89 -18.18 -3.78
C ASP A 18 12.97 -19.16 -4.95
N GLY A 19 12.86 -18.63 -6.18
CA GLY A 19 12.93 -19.43 -7.40
C GLY A 19 14.35 -19.79 -7.86
N ASN A 20 15.38 -19.17 -7.28
CA ASN A 20 16.79 -19.33 -7.65
C ASN A 20 17.06 -19.10 -9.16
N PHE A 21 16.29 -18.20 -9.80
CA PHE A 21 16.50 -17.83 -11.20
C PHE A 21 17.74 -16.95 -11.34
N ALA A 22 18.52 -17.20 -12.39
CA ALA A 22 19.64 -16.32 -12.71
C ALA A 22 19.12 -14.98 -13.23
N ARG A 23 19.67 -13.86 -12.74
CA ARG A 23 19.25 -12.50 -13.12
C ARG A 23 19.14 -12.27 -14.64
N PRO A 24 20.05 -12.78 -15.51
CA PRO A 24 19.94 -12.59 -16.95
C PRO A 24 18.71 -13.25 -17.60
N GLN A 25 18.03 -14.15 -16.90
CA GLN A 25 16.81 -14.82 -17.38
C GLN A 25 15.55 -13.99 -17.13
N ILE A 26 15.65 -12.88 -16.39
CA ILE A 26 14.52 -12.04 -15.99
C ILE A 26 14.60 -10.71 -16.70
N THR A 27 13.64 -10.46 -17.60
CA THR A 27 13.52 -9.18 -18.34
C THR A 27 12.18 -8.52 -18.04
N ILE A 28 12.22 -7.23 -17.66
CA ILE A 28 11.03 -6.40 -17.43
C ILE A 28 10.99 -5.33 -18.53
N PHE A 29 9.87 -5.27 -19.25
CA PHE A 29 9.60 -4.22 -20.24
C PHE A 29 8.67 -3.18 -19.62
N ASP A 30 9.07 -1.91 -19.66
CA ASP A 30 8.28 -0.81 -19.09
C ASP A 30 8.09 0.33 -20.09
N ALA A 31 6.96 1.03 -19.96
CA ALA A 31 6.69 2.27 -20.69
C ALA A 31 6.88 3.44 -19.72
N ALA A 32 7.99 4.16 -19.88
CA ALA A 32 8.35 5.26 -19.00
C ALA A 32 7.40 6.47 -19.14
N GLY A 33 7.29 7.26 -18.07
CA GLY A 33 6.60 8.56 -18.08
C GLY A 33 7.55 9.73 -18.38
N ASP A 34 6.98 10.92 -18.54
CA ASP A 34 7.70 12.14 -18.90
C ASP A 34 8.18 12.93 -17.67
N PRO A 35 9.50 13.20 -17.53
CA PRO A 35 10.06 13.97 -16.41
C PRO A 35 9.96 15.50 -16.56
N GLU A 36 9.61 16.07 -17.72
CA GLU A 36 9.67 17.52 -17.95
C GLU A 36 8.51 18.32 -17.31
N HIS A 37 7.37 17.67 -17.02
CA HIS A 37 6.12 18.36 -16.69
C HIS A 37 5.79 18.49 -15.18
N GLY A 38 6.81 18.50 -14.32
CA GLY A 38 6.65 18.68 -12.88
C GLY A 38 6.25 17.41 -12.12
N TYR A 39 5.90 17.55 -10.83
CA TYR A 39 5.61 16.39 -9.97
C TYR A 39 4.19 15.88 -10.15
N HIS A 40 4.05 14.65 -10.68
CA HIS A 40 2.78 13.95 -10.78
C HIS A 40 2.68 12.84 -9.71
N LEU A 41 1.78 13.02 -8.74
CA LEU A 41 1.45 11.95 -7.80
C LEU A 41 0.60 10.89 -8.51
N ARG A 42 1.14 9.66 -8.64
CA ARG A 42 0.41 8.52 -9.23
C ARG A 42 -0.59 7.87 -8.26
N GLY A 43 -1.15 8.65 -7.34
CA GLY A 43 -2.01 8.19 -6.24
C GLY A 43 -1.25 7.83 -4.95
N GLY A 44 -1.90 8.00 -3.80
CA GLY A 44 -1.42 7.47 -2.53
C GLY A 44 -1.65 5.96 -2.44
N ARG A 45 -0.80 5.26 -1.70
CA ARG A 45 -1.05 3.87 -1.30
C ARG A 45 -1.18 3.82 0.21
N MET A 46 -2.18 3.08 0.69
CA MET A 46 -2.37 2.78 2.11
C MET A 46 -1.94 1.34 2.35
N LEU A 47 -1.09 1.13 3.34
CA LEU A 47 -0.70 -0.20 3.81
C LEU A 47 -1.15 -0.35 5.25
N THR A 48 -1.52 -1.56 5.63
CA THR A 48 -1.80 -1.90 7.02
C THR A 48 -0.81 -2.96 7.49
N THR A 49 -0.28 -2.75 8.69
CA THR A 49 0.71 -3.65 9.28
C THR A 49 0.15 -5.08 9.43
N ASP A 50 -1.16 -5.22 9.65
CA ASP A 50 -1.78 -6.50 10.00
C ASP A 50 -2.27 -7.34 8.80
N ASN A 51 -2.49 -6.75 7.62
CA ASN A 51 -3.18 -7.47 6.52
C ASN A 51 -2.34 -7.62 5.23
N CYS A 52 -1.20 -6.94 5.11
CA CYS A 52 -0.37 -6.96 3.90
C CYS A 52 0.78 -7.98 3.96
N GLU A 53 0.50 -9.19 4.44
CA GLU A 53 1.51 -10.23 4.76
C GLU A 53 2.51 -10.48 3.63
N CYS A 54 2.07 -10.77 2.40
CA CYS A 54 2.97 -11.03 1.28
C CYS A 54 3.85 -9.83 0.91
N THR A 55 3.34 -8.61 1.09
CA THR A 55 4.11 -7.40 0.81
C THR A 55 5.16 -7.18 1.90
N TRP A 56 4.81 -7.44 3.16
CA TRP A 56 5.74 -7.35 4.28
C TRP A 56 6.81 -8.43 4.24
N ASP A 57 6.47 -9.64 3.81
CA ASP A 57 7.44 -10.71 3.59
C ASP A 57 8.49 -10.28 2.55
N LEU A 58 8.05 -9.74 1.41
CA LEU A 58 8.94 -9.18 0.40
C LEU A 58 9.79 -8.04 0.97
N PHE A 59 9.20 -7.06 1.67
CA PHE A 59 9.90 -5.86 2.12
C PHE A 59 10.92 -6.11 3.24
N LYS A 60 10.80 -7.21 3.99
CA LYS A 60 11.83 -7.65 4.94
C LYS A 60 13.12 -8.08 4.24
N THR A 61 13.04 -8.50 2.98
CA THR A 61 14.22 -8.91 2.19
C THR A 61 14.90 -7.74 1.46
N ILE A 62 14.19 -6.63 1.27
CA ILE A 62 14.68 -5.47 0.53
C ILE A 62 15.34 -4.51 1.52
N LEU A 63 16.61 -4.19 1.29
CA LEU A 63 17.36 -3.25 2.13
C LEU A 63 16.88 -1.81 1.92
N SER A 64 16.84 -1.03 3.01
CA SER A 64 16.60 0.40 2.96
C SER A 64 17.70 1.12 2.19
N LEU A 65 17.30 2.14 1.42
CA LEU A 65 18.21 3.03 0.69
C LEU A 65 18.78 4.14 1.58
N VAL A 66 18.09 4.50 2.67
CA VAL A 66 18.42 5.64 3.52
C VAL A 66 19.10 5.19 4.81
N ASN A 67 18.68 4.05 5.37
CA ASN A 67 19.11 3.56 6.66
C ASN A 67 19.93 2.26 6.50
N PRO A 68 21.28 2.32 6.55
CA PRO A 68 22.12 1.14 6.36
C PRO A 68 21.82 0.05 7.39
N GLY A 69 21.69 -1.19 6.92
CA GLY A 69 21.45 -2.36 7.77
C GLY A 69 19.99 -2.59 8.18
N LEU A 70 19.06 -1.72 7.79
CA LEU A 70 17.63 -1.92 7.97
C LEU A 70 16.96 -2.38 6.67
N SER A 71 15.86 -3.11 6.80
CA SER A 71 14.98 -3.40 5.66
C SER A 71 13.98 -2.26 5.42
N VAL A 72 13.36 -2.26 4.24
CA VAL A 72 12.24 -1.34 3.93
C VAL A 72 11.07 -1.57 4.91
N PHE A 73 10.87 -2.81 5.35
CA PHE A 73 9.87 -3.13 6.37
C PHE A 73 10.18 -2.43 7.71
N ASP A 74 11.41 -2.53 8.20
CA ASP A 74 11.81 -1.94 9.49
C ASP A 74 11.63 -0.42 9.48
N GLU A 75 12.00 0.22 8.39
CA GLU A 75 11.81 1.67 8.20
C GLU A 75 10.33 2.04 8.21
N THR A 76 9.50 1.28 7.48
CA THR A 76 8.06 1.58 7.37
C THR A 76 7.35 1.45 8.71
N VAL A 77 7.64 0.39 9.47
CA VAL A 77 7.06 0.17 10.81
C VAL A 77 7.55 1.22 11.80
N ALA A 78 8.82 1.62 11.73
CA ALA A 78 9.35 2.69 12.58
C ALA A 78 8.64 4.02 12.34
N VAL A 79 8.31 4.36 11.09
CA VAL A 79 7.56 5.58 10.74
C VAL A 79 6.11 5.49 11.21
N ASP A 80 5.44 4.36 11.00
CA ASP A 80 4.06 4.16 11.45
C ASP A 80 3.92 4.29 12.97
N ALA A 81 4.88 3.73 13.72
CA ALA A 81 4.93 3.87 15.18
C ALA A 81 5.12 5.32 15.65
N GLN A 82 5.81 6.16 14.86
CA GLN A 82 6.00 7.57 15.17
C GLN A 82 4.78 8.43 14.80
N TYR A 83 4.12 8.12 13.68
CA TYR A 83 3.06 8.93 13.09
C TYR A 83 1.76 8.15 12.96
N GLN A 84 0.98 8.16 14.03
CA GLN A 84 -0.32 7.52 14.04
C GLN A 84 -1.34 8.36 13.23
N PRO A 85 -1.87 7.82 12.11
CA PRO A 85 -2.80 8.57 11.28
C PRO A 85 -4.15 8.71 11.99
N ASP A 86 -4.53 9.95 12.32
CA ASP A 86 -5.86 10.27 12.84
C ASP A 86 -6.48 11.42 12.05
N SER A 87 -7.52 11.09 11.28
CA SER A 87 -8.21 12.05 10.42
C SER A 87 -9.11 12.96 11.24
N LYS A 88 -8.66 14.20 11.46
CA LYS A 88 -9.41 15.20 12.25
C LYS A 88 -10.64 15.75 11.52
N ALA A 89 -10.73 15.61 10.20
CA ALA A 89 -11.83 16.09 9.37
C ALA A 89 -12.11 15.10 8.22
N LEU A 90 -12.48 13.87 8.60
CA LEU A 90 -12.73 12.79 7.63
C LEU A 90 -13.88 13.09 6.66
N LEU A 91 -14.93 13.77 7.13
CA LEU A 91 -16.08 14.17 6.31
C LEU A 91 -16.38 15.65 6.51
N VAL A 92 -16.55 16.36 5.39
CA VAL A 92 -16.88 17.78 5.32
C VAL A 92 -18.09 17.96 4.42
N ASP A 93 -19.07 18.76 4.85
CA ASP A 93 -20.29 19.00 4.09
C ASP A 93 -20.16 20.12 3.03
N GLY A 94 -21.23 20.39 2.29
CA GLY A 94 -21.27 21.44 1.26
C GLY A 94 -21.10 22.86 1.80
N CYS A 95 -21.30 23.07 3.10
CA CYS A 95 -21.07 24.33 3.81
C CYS A 95 -19.65 24.42 4.39
N ARG A 96 -18.77 23.44 4.11
CA ARG A 96 -17.42 23.32 4.63
C ARG A 96 -17.37 23.09 6.15
N ALA A 97 -18.45 22.59 6.74
CA ALA A 97 -18.49 22.22 8.15
C ALA A 97 -18.07 20.75 8.32
N LYS A 98 -17.38 20.46 9.44
CA LYS A 98 -17.03 19.09 9.82
C LYS A 98 -18.30 18.33 10.21
N VAL A 99 -18.48 17.15 9.61
CA VAL A 99 -19.60 16.28 9.95
C VAL A 99 -19.20 15.34 11.10
N PRO A 100 -20.08 15.10 12.09
CA PRO A 100 -19.83 14.12 13.14
C PRO A 100 -19.72 12.70 12.56
N VAL A 101 -18.60 12.02 12.83
CA VAL A 101 -18.29 10.66 12.33
C VAL A 101 -17.97 9.68 13.45
N SER A 102 -18.49 9.92 14.67
CA SER A 102 -18.28 9.03 15.83
C SER A 102 -18.99 7.67 15.69
N SER A 103 -19.91 7.53 14.72
CA SER A 103 -20.56 6.26 14.41
C SER A 103 -20.80 6.14 12.90
N MET A 104 -20.97 4.90 12.42
CA MET A 104 -21.27 4.64 11.00
C MET A 104 -22.68 5.08 10.57
N GLY A 105 -23.56 5.46 11.49
CA GLY A 105 -24.92 5.93 11.17
C GLY A 105 -25.89 4.88 10.62
N PHE A 106 -25.56 3.58 10.70
CA PHE A 106 -26.43 2.53 10.14
C PHE A 106 -27.72 2.31 10.93
N SER A 107 -28.84 2.32 10.21
CA SER A 107 -30.13 1.81 10.67
C SER A 107 -30.10 0.30 10.90
N MET A 108 -31.05 -0.25 11.66
CA MET A 108 -31.13 -1.71 11.87
C MET A 108 -31.26 -2.49 10.56
N LYS A 109 -32.02 -1.96 9.60
CA LYS A 109 -32.11 -2.54 8.26
C LYS A 109 -30.74 -2.61 7.56
N ALA A 110 -29.98 -1.51 7.55
CA ALA A 110 -28.66 -1.46 6.93
C ALA A 110 -27.65 -2.41 7.61
N ARG A 111 -27.76 -2.59 8.94
CA ARG A 111 -26.92 -3.55 9.68
C ARG A 111 -27.23 -4.99 9.31
N PHE A 112 -28.50 -5.37 9.22
CA PHE A 112 -28.89 -6.70 8.76
C PHE A 112 -28.40 -6.97 7.33
N GLU A 113 -28.59 -6.01 6.42
CA GLU A 113 -28.11 -6.14 5.04
C GLU A 113 -26.58 -6.31 4.95
N ALA A 114 -25.81 -5.54 5.73
CA ALA A 114 -24.36 -5.68 5.78
C ALA A 114 -23.93 -7.05 6.31
N MET A 115 -24.61 -7.56 7.35
CA MET A 115 -24.34 -8.89 7.92
C MET A 115 -24.63 -10.00 6.92
N PHE A 116 -25.76 -9.95 6.21
CA PHE A 116 -26.08 -10.98 5.21
C PHE A 116 -25.13 -10.98 4.01
N LYS A 117 -24.68 -9.79 3.57
CA LYS A 117 -23.68 -9.69 2.49
C LYS A 117 -22.31 -10.21 2.90
N ALA A 118 -21.94 -10.12 4.17
CA ALA A 118 -20.65 -10.62 4.66
C ALA A 118 -20.58 -12.16 4.79
N LEU A 119 -21.73 -12.84 4.72
CA LEU A 119 -21.84 -14.31 4.83
C LEU A 119 -21.92 -15.02 3.47
N GLN A 120 -21.86 -14.28 2.36
CA GLN A 120 -21.83 -14.80 0.99
C GLN A 120 -20.44 -14.61 0.39
#